data_AF-A0AA50E1S8-F1
#
_entry.id   AF-A0AA50E1S8-F1
#
_cell.length_a   1.000
_cell.length_b   1.000
_cell.length_c   1.000
_cell.angle_alpha   90.00
_cell.angle_beta   90.00
_cell.angle_gamma   90.00
#
_symmetry.space_group_name_H-M   'P 1'
#
loop_
_entity.id
_entity.type
_entity.pdbx_description
1 polymer ?
#
loop_
_entity_poly.entity_id
_entity_poly.type
_entity_poly.pdbx_seq_one_letter_code
_entity_poly.pdbx_strand_id
1 'polypeptide(L)' 'MPALPGNPLVVNYAPQLELLQRTALTITHAGLNTTLECLNNAVPMVAIPIANDQPGVAARIAWAGVGNLFP' A
#
# COMPACT_ATOMS: atom_id res chain seq x y z
N MET A 1 6.81 14.33 -15.70
CA MET A 1 5.54 14.32 -14.93
C MET A 1 5.20 15.77 -14.58
N PRO A 2 3.91 16.15 -14.51
CA PRO A 2 3.53 17.49 -14.04
C PRO A 2 4.06 17.72 -12.62
N ALA A 3 4.21 18.99 -12.22
CA ALA A 3 4.57 19.33 -10.85
C ALA A 3 3.48 18.84 -9.89
N LEU A 4 3.86 17.98 -8.96
CA LEU A 4 2.97 17.48 -7.92
C LEU A 4 3.06 18.40 -6.70
N PRO A 5 1.94 18.70 -6.02
CA PRO A 5 1.96 19.55 -4.83
C PRO A 5 2.75 18.91 -3.69
N GLY A 6 3.35 19.75 -2.83
CA GLY A 6 4.15 19.32 -1.69
C GLY A 6 5.61 19.02 -2.06
N ASN A 7 6.18 17.97 -1.44
CA ASN A 7 7.55 17.52 -1.70
C ASN A 7 7.61 16.01 -1.99
N PRO A 8 6.94 15.51 -3.03
CA PRO A 8 6.94 14.09 -3.35
C PRO A 8 8.26 13.67 -4.01
N LEU A 9 8.78 12.52 -3.59
CA LEU A 9 9.86 11.84 -4.28
C LEU A 9 9.27 10.79 -5.23
N VAL A 10 9.47 10.97 -6.54
CA VAL A 10 9.00 10.04 -7.56
C VAL A 10 10.19 9.35 -8.20
N VAL A 11 10.20 8.03 -8.11
CA VAL A 11 11.29 7.18 -8.62
C VAL A 11 10.71 5.96 -9.32
N ASN A 12 11.47 5.41 -10.28
CA ASN A 12 11.05 4.20 -11.00
C ASN A 12 11.08 2.96 -10.09
N TYR A 13 11.96 2.96 -9.09
CA TYR A 13 12.11 1.89 -8.12
C TYR A 13 12.57 2.47 -6.80
N ALA A 14 12.07 1.92 -5.70
CA ALA A 14 12.48 2.25 -4.36
C ALA A 14 12.64 0.97 -3.52
N PRO A 15 13.57 0.93 -2.57
CA PRO A 15 13.77 -0.21 -1.68
C PRO A 15 12.61 -0.34 -0.68
N GLN A 16 11.54 -1.02 -1.09
CA GLN A 16 10.25 -1.03 -0.38
C GLN A 16 10.37 -1.55 1.06
N LEU A 17 11.09 -2.64 1.30
CA LEU A 17 11.21 -3.22 2.64
C LEU A 17 11.88 -2.26 3.62
N GLU A 18 12.93 -1.57 3.18
CA GLU A 18 13.65 -0.57 3.96
C GLU A 18 12.80 0.69 4.19
N LEU A 19 11.98 1.07 3.22
CA LEU A 19 11.03 2.16 3.38
C LEU A 19 9.93 1.81 4.38
N LEU A 20 9.39 0.59 4.34
CA LEU A 20 8.30 0.17 5.24
C LEU A 20 8.69 0.28 6.72
N GLN A 21 9.96 0.06 7.07
CA GLN A 21 10.48 0.25 8.44
C GLN A 21 10.34 1.69 8.97
N ARG A 22 10.13 2.66 8.07
CA ARG A 22 10.00 4.10 8.38
C ARG A 22 8.70 4.69 7.85
N THR A 23 7.75 3.85 7.45
CA THR A 23 6.51 4.26 6.80
C THR A 23 5.37 4.33 7.80
N ALA A 24 4.61 5.43 7.78
CA ALA A 24 3.43 5.58 8.63
C ALA A 24 2.15 4.97 8.00
N LEU A 25 2.10 4.90 6.67
CA LEU A 25 0.94 4.42 5.90
C LEU A 25 1.38 4.03 4.48
N THR A 26 0.86 2.92 3.96
CA THR A 26 1.06 2.53 2.56
C THR A 26 -0.24 2.67 1.76
N ILE A 27 -0.18 3.35 0.62
CA ILE A 27 -1.24 3.34 -0.39
C ILE A 27 -0.86 2.31 -1.45
N THR A 28 -1.71 1.32 -1.68
CA THR A 28 -1.39 0.16 -2.53
C THR A 28 -2.59 -0.28 -3.35
N HIS A 29 -2.33 -0.94 -4.48
CA HIS A 29 -3.34 -1.64 -5.26
C HIS A 29 -3.77 -2.98 -4.64
N ALA A 30 -3.37 -3.27 -3.40
CA ALA A 30 -3.63 -4.53 -2.70
C ALA A 30 -3.00 -5.77 -3.38
N GLY A 31 -1.80 -5.64 -3.95
CA GLY A 31 -0.99 -6.80 -4.30
C GLY A 31 -0.64 -7.62 -3.05
N LEU A 32 -0.74 -8.96 -3.14
CA LEU A 32 -0.57 -9.85 -1.99
C LEU A 32 0.80 -9.68 -1.31
N ASN A 33 1.89 -9.60 -2.07
CA ASN A 33 3.24 -9.45 -1.51
C ASN A 33 3.38 -8.17 -0.69
N THR A 34 3.03 -7.01 -1.28
CA THR A 34 3.07 -5.72 -0.58
C THR A 34 2.17 -5.72 0.65
N THR A 35 1.01 -6.38 0.58
CA THR A 35 0.11 -6.53 1.73
C THR A 35 0.79 -7.27 2.88
N LEU A 36 1.42 -8.41 2.60
CA LEU A 36 2.15 -9.20 3.60
C LEU A 36 3.36 -8.45 4.17
N GLU A 37 4.08 -7.69 3.34
CA GLU A 37 5.20 -6.87 3.77
C GLU A 37 4.75 -5.73 4.70
N CYS A 38 3.63 -5.07 4.40
CA CYS A 38 3.04 -4.04 5.26
C CYS A 38 2.63 -4.64 6.61
N LEU A 39 1.95 -5.80 6.59
CA LEU A 39 1.57 -6.52 7.80
C LEU A 39 2.78 -6.89 8.67
N ASN A 40 3.84 -7.41 8.07
CA ASN A 40 5.07 -7.77 8.77
C ASN A 40 5.75 -6.57 9.43
N ASN A 41 5.60 -5.38 8.85
CA ASN A 41 6.15 -4.13 9.39
C ASN A 41 5.14 -3.32 10.23
N ALA A 42 3.97 -3.88 10.54
CA ALA A 42 2.88 -3.20 11.25
C ALA A 42 2.48 -1.85 10.62
N VAL A 43 2.54 -1.75 9.29
CA VAL A 43 2.16 -0.55 8.53
C VAL A 43 0.71 -0.66 8.07
N PRO A 44 -0.17 0.29 8.44
CA PRO A 44 -1.55 0.31 7.97
C PRO A 44 -1.62 0.60 6.46
N MET A 45 -2.71 0.17 5.83
CA MET A 45 -2.88 0.26 4.38
C MET A 45 -4.12 1.05 3.96
N VAL A 46 -4.00 1.77 2.84
CA VAL A 46 -5.11 2.23 2.00
C VAL A 46 -5.08 1.41 0.72
N ALA A 47 -6.09 0.56 0.53
CA ALA A 47 -6.20 -0.36 -0.58
C ALA A 47 -7.11 0.21 -1.68
N ILE A 48 -6.58 0.33 -2.90
CA ILE A 48 -7.28 0.82 -4.10
C ILE A 48 -7.09 -0.22 -5.22
N PRO A 49 -7.87 -1.32 -5.23
CA PRO A 49 -7.67 -2.44 -6.14
C PRO A 49 -7.99 -2.07 -7.59
N ILE A 50 -7.23 -2.62 -8.53
CA ILE A 50 -7.39 -2.36 -9.98
C ILE A 50 -7.89 -3.61 -10.71
N ALA A 51 -7.32 -4.80 -10.44
CA ALA A 51 -7.63 -6.03 -11.18
C ALA A 51 -7.27 -7.33 -10.42
N ASN A 52 -7.63 -8.48 -11.01
CA ASN A 52 -7.23 -9.82 -10.57
C ASN A 52 -7.70 -10.14 -9.12
N ASP A 53 -6.77 -10.57 -8.28
CA ASP A 53 -6.97 -10.94 -6.89
C ASP A 53 -7.05 -9.72 -5.94
N GLN A 54 -6.69 -8.54 -6.43
CA GLN A 54 -6.59 -7.32 -5.63
C GLN A 54 -7.88 -6.95 -4.89
N PRO A 55 -9.10 -7.05 -5.48
CA PRO A 55 -10.33 -6.79 -4.74
C PRO A 55 -10.53 -7.75 -3.56
N GLY A 56 -10.14 -9.02 -3.73
CA GLY A 56 -10.19 -10.04 -2.68
C GLY A 56 -9.20 -9.75 -1.56
N VAL A 57 -7.96 -9.39 -1.91
CA VAL A 57 -6.94 -8.99 -0.93
C VAL A 57 -7.36 -7.72 -0.18
N ALA A 58 -7.90 -6.71 -0.89
CA ALA A 58 -8.39 -5.47 -0.29
C ALA A 58 -9.56 -5.71 0.67
N ALA A 59 -10.47 -6.63 0.33
CA ALA A 59 -11.54 -7.06 1.24
C ALA A 59 -10.96 -7.71 2.52
N ARG A 60 -9.87 -8.49 2.41
CA ARG A 60 -9.19 -9.08 3.59
C ARG A 60 -8.46 -8.04 4.44
N ILE A 61 -7.86 -7.01 3.83
CA ILE A 61 -7.28 -5.86 4.53
C ILE A 61 -8.34 -5.18 5.40
N ALA A 62 -9.48 -4.84 4.81
CA ALA A 62 -10.58 -4.19 5.53
C ALA A 62 -11.17 -5.09 6.62
N TRP A 63 -11.44 -6.36 6.29
CA TRP A 63 -11.98 -7.34 7.24
C TRP A 63 -11.07 -7.56 8.45
N ALA A 64 -9.75 -7.56 8.26
CA ALA A 64 -8.79 -7.74 9.34
C ALA A 64 -8.54 -6.47 10.17
N GLY A 65 -9.11 -5.32 9.81
CA GLY A 65 -8.93 -4.05 10.53
C GLY A 65 -7.52 -3.45 10.40
N VAL A 66 -6.76 -3.86 9.39
CA VAL A 66 -5.36 -3.45 9.15
C VAL A 66 -5.24 -2.35 8.10
N GLY A 67 -6.37 -1.87 7.59
CA GLY A 67 -6.43 -0.84 6.57
C GLY A 67 -7.86 -0.64 6.07
N ASN A 68 -8.02 0.35 5.19
CA ASN A 68 -9.29 0.67 4.57
C ASN A 68 -9.27 0.33 3.09
N LEU A 69 -10.36 -0.26 2.61
CA LEU A 69 -10.66 -0.40 1.18
C LEU A 69 -11.35 0.89 0.70
N PHE A 70 -10.82 1.49 -0.35
CA PHE A 70 -11.44 2.58 -1.10
C PHE A 70 -11.74 2.09 -2.52
N PRO A 71 -12.82 2.59 -3.17
CA PRO A 71 -13.29 2.07 -4.45
C PRO A 71 -12.25 2.17 -5.57
#